data_AF-A0A7C3BTX4-F1
#
_entry.id   AF-A0A7C3BTX4-F1
#
_cell.length_a   1.000
_cell.length_b   1.000
_cell.length_c   1.000
_cell.angle_alpha   90.00
_cell.angle_beta   90.00
_cell.angle_gamma   90.00
#
_symmetry.space_group_name_H-M   'P 1'
#
loop_
_entity.id
_entity.type
_entity.pdbx_description
1 polymer ?
#
loop_
_entity_poly.entity_id
_entity_poly.type
_entity_poly.pdbx_seq_one_letter_code
_entity_poly.pdbx_strand_id
1 'polypeptide(L)'
;MQKLPIGIQASEVLRSRGYLYVDKTETIHRLVTEGMYYFLARPRRFGKSLLVSTLKCLFQGRRELFAGLWIAAQRDWHWQPHPVIVLDFNGIAHDSPQLLRTELTNLLATIATKHQVSFEGVSIISQFRNLILALHQQTGQPVGVQMRPERGRSATPNPRARLPRTLPPPGKRAPPLGA
;
A
#
# COMPACT_ATOMS: atom_id res chain seq x y z
N MET A 1 15.14 -27.30 6.44
CA MET A 1 15.31 -26.14 5.52
C MET A 1 14.15 -25.17 5.71
N GLN A 2 14.42 -23.87 5.79
CA GLN A 2 13.36 -22.85 5.83
C GLN A 2 12.74 -22.64 4.45
N LYS A 3 11.43 -22.31 4.40
CA LYS A 3 10.72 -22.08 3.14
C LYS A 3 11.12 -20.72 2.54
N LEU A 4 11.28 -20.66 1.22
CA LEU A 4 11.53 -19.40 0.52
C LEU A 4 10.24 -18.56 0.46
N PRO A 5 10.28 -17.25 0.75
CA PRO A 5 9.11 -16.37 0.74
C PRO A 5 8.76 -15.92 -0.68
N ILE A 6 8.30 -16.84 -1.54
CA ILE A 6 7.91 -16.52 -2.92
C ILE A 6 6.60 -15.73 -2.90
N GLY A 7 6.63 -14.48 -3.35
CA GLY A 7 5.46 -13.60 -3.43
C GLY A 7 5.00 -12.99 -2.09
N ILE A 8 5.65 -13.32 -0.97
CA ILE A 8 5.28 -12.80 0.35
C ILE A 8 5.95 -11.45 0.56
N GLN A 9 5.13 -10.42 0.79
CA GLN A 9 5.58 -9.04 1.02
C GLN A 9 5.17 -8.50 2.40
N ALA A 10 4.44 -9.30 3.18
CA ALA A 10 4.07 -8.96 4.55
C ALA A 10 5.11 -9.56 5.51
N SER A 11 5.85 -8.69 6.19
CA SER A 11 6.86 -9.09 7.18
C SER A 11 6.27 -9.96 8.29
N GLU A 12 5.08 -9.62 8.77
CA GLU A 12 4.34 -10.41 9.76
C GLU A 12 4.09 -11.85 9.32
N VAL A 13 3.60 -12.04 8.09
CA VAL A 13 3.36 -13.39 7.53
C VAL A 13 4.67 -14.15 7.37
N LEU A 14 5.72 -13.46 6.90
CA LEU A 14 7.04 -14.05 6.70
C LEU A 14 7.60 -14.56 8.03
N ARG A 15 7.54 -13.74 9.08
CA ARG A 15 8.09 -14.05 10.41
C ARG A 15 7.25 -15.07 11.17
N SER A 16 5.93 -14.90 11.22
CA SER A 16 5.02 -15.84 11.92
C SER A 16 5.00 -17.24 11.33
N ARG A 17 5.20 -17.38 10.02
CA ARG A 17 5.16 -18.68 9.32
C ARG A 17 6.55 -19.31 9.11
N GLY A 18 7.61 -18.75 9.70
CA GLY A 18 8.96 -19.32 9.65
C GLY A 18 9.60 -19.36 8.26
N TYR A 19 9.27 -18.40 7.40
CA TYR A 19 9.95 -18.24 6.11
C TYR A 19 11.37 -17.70 6.28
N LEU A 20 12.24 -18.00 5.32
CA LEU A 20 13.58 -17.43 5.26
C LEU A 20 13.49 -15.90 5.19
N TYR A 21 14.08 -15.23 6.19
CA TYR A 21 14.20 -13.78 6.24
C TYR A 21 15.68 -13.41 6.21
N VAL A 22 16.08 -12.57 5.26
CA VAL A 22 17.41 -11.96 5.28
C VAL A 22 17.33 -10.76 6.21
N ASP A 23 18.07 -10.81 7.30
CA ASP A 23 18.06 -9.74 8.28
C ASP A 23 18.69 -8.46 7.70
N LYS A 24 17.89 -7.38 7.69
CA LYS A 24 18.29 -6.03 7.30
C LYS A 24 17.97 -5.02 8.38
N THR A 25 17.71 -5.49 9.60
CA THR A 25 17.18 -4.66 10.68
C THR A 25 18.20 -3.64 11.19
N GLU A 26 19.51 -3.91 11.05
CA GLU A 26 20.56 -2.90 11.26
C GLU A 26 20.43 -1.72 10.31
N THR A 27 20.27 -1.96 9.01
CA THR A 27 20.07 -0.88 8.04
C THR A 27 18.77 -0.14 8.32
N ILE A 28 17.70 -0.86 8.69
CA ILE A 28 16.43 -0.24 9.07
C ILE A 28 16.60 0.65 10.29
N HIS A 29 17.36 0.22 11.29
CA HIS A 29 17.66 1.03 12.48
C HIS A 29 18.32 2.35 12.10
N ARG A 30 19.42 2.30 11.34
CA ARG A 30 20.11 3.51 10.87
C ARG A 30 19.20 4.42 10.05
N LEU A 31 18.34 3.85 9.19
CA LEU A 31 17.34 4.61 8.43
C LEU A 31 16.33 5.34 9.32
N VAL A 32 16.01 4.84 10.50
CA VAL A 32 15.03 5.47 11.38
C VAL A 32 15.69 6.46 12.34
N THR A 33 16.96 6.27 12.69
CA THR A 33 17.66 7.09 13.67
C THR A 33 18.46 8.24 13.07
N GLU A 34 19.01 8.10 11.86
CA GLU A 34 20.00 9.04 11.32
C GLU A 34 19.43 10.03 10.29
N GLY A 35 18.42 9.65 9.51
CA GLY A 35 17.96 10.48 8.39
C GLY A 35 16.55 11.01 8.53
N MET A 36 16.36 12.22 8.01
CA MET A 36 15.07 12.92 7.98
C MET A 36 14.24 12.55 6.75
N TYR A 37 14.91 12.33 5.59
CA TYR A 37 14.25 12.10 4.31
C TYR A 37 14.98 11.03 3.51
N TYR A 38 14.23 10.01 3.06
CA TYR A 38 14.76 8.93 2.24
C TYR A 38 13.94 8.72 0.97
N PHE A 39 14.63 8.71 -0.16
CA PHE A 39 14.04 8.29 -1.43
C PHE A 39 14.26 6.79 -1.65
N LEU A 40 13.19 6.01 -1.46
CA LEU A 40 13.19 4.60 -1.85
C LEU A 40 12.92 4.52 -3.35
N ALA A 41 13.98 4.52 -4.18
CA ALA A 41 13.89 4.30 -5.63
C ALA A 41 12.96 3.12 -5.95
N ARG A 42 12.32 3.03 -7.13
CA ARG A 42 11.32 1.98 -7.44
C ARG A 42 11.81 0.79 -8.32
N PRO A 43 13.03 0.21 -8.18
CA PRO A 43 13.33 -1.03 -8.90
C PRO A 43 12.37 -2.18 -8.55
N ARG A 44 11.88 -2.88 -9.58
CA ARG A 44 10.96 -4.01 -9.43
C ARG A 44 11.59 -5.10 -8.56
N ARG A 45 10.77 -5.74 -7.72
CA ARG A 45 11.15 -6.88 -6.84
C ARG A 45 12.28 -6.61 -5.84
N PHE A 46 12.66 -5.36 -5.62
CA PHE A 46 13.69 -4.98 -4.65
C PHE A 46 13.25 -5.15 -3.17
N GLY A 47 12.01 -5.60 -2.90
CA GLY A 47 11.53 -5.81 -1.53
C GLY A 47 11.11 -4.54 -0.79
N LYS A 48 10.74 -3.47 -1.51
CA LYS A 48 10.26 -2.21 -0.89
C LYS A 48 9.00 -2.41 -0.07
N SER A 49 8.06 -3.21 -0.58
CA SER A 49 6.84 -3.56 0.15
C SER A 49 7.15 -4.31 1.43
N LEU A 50 8.12 -5.24 1.40
CA LEU A 50 8.60 -5.93 2.59
C LEU A 50 9.23 -4.94 3.58
N LEU A 51 10.09 -4.02 3.12
CA LEU A 51 10.70 -2.99 3.96
C LEU A 51 9.64 -2.11 4.66
N VAL A 52 8.68 -1.58 3.91
CA VAL A 52 7.58 -0.75 4.46
C VAL A 52 6.73 -1.55 5.46
N SER A 53 6.47 -2.82 5.16
CA SER A 53 5.80 -3.74 6.10
C SER A 53 6.62 -3.97 7.36
N THR A 54 7.94 -4.14 7.26
CA THR A 54 8.83 -4.30 8.40
C THR A 54 8.85 -3.04 9.26
N LEU A 55 8.98 -1.85 8.65
CA LEU A 55 8.89 -0.56 9.34
C LEU A 55 7.54 -0.40 10.06
N LYS A 56 6.44 -0.79 9.43
CA LYS A 56 5.12 -0.79 10.08
C LYS A 56 5.15 -1.66 11.35
N CYS A 57 5.65 -2.89 11.27
CA CYS A 57 5.72 -3.78 12.43
C CYS A 57 6.63 -3.23 13.53
N LEU A 58 7.73 -2.60 13.12
CA LEU A 58 8.71 -1.99 14.02
C LEU A 58 8.07 -0.85 14.81
N PHE A 59 7.42 0.10 14.12
CA PHE A 59 6.74 1.23 14.77
C PHE A 59 5.54 0.79 15.62
N GLN A 60 4.85 -0.29 15.24
CA GLN A 60 3.78 -0.86 16.06
C GLN A 60 4.30 -1.57 17.33
N GLY A 61 5.61 -1.62 17.56
CA GLY A 61 6.19 -2.24 18.76
C GLY A 61 6.10 -3.77 18.78
N ARG A 62 5.91 -4.42 17.63
CA ARG A 62 5.70 -5.88 17.50
C ARG A 62 6.99 -6.68 17.67
N ARG A 63 7.60 -6.61 18.86
CA ARG A 63 8.91 -7.19 19.21
C ARG A 63 9.01 -8.68 18.90
N GLU A 64 7.93 -9.43 19.06
CA GLU A 64 7.84 -10.86 18.78
C GLU A 64 8.21 -11.21 17.34
N LEU A 65 7.90 -10.31 16.38
CA LEU A 65 8.24 -10.51 14.97
C LEU A 65 9.73 -10.32 14.70
N PHE A 66 10.47 -9.70 15.62
CA PHE A 66 11.90 -9.41 15.48
C PHE A 66 12.80 -10.35 16.32
N ALA A 67 12.23 -11.36 16.98
CA ALA A 67 13.01 -12.33 17.74
C ALA A 67 14.13 -12.97 16.90
N GLY A 68 15.37 -12.90 17.40
CA GLY A 68 16.56 -13.41 16.71
C GLY A 68 17.08 -12.54 15.56
N LEU A 69 16.56 -11.31 15.38
CA LEU A 69 17.12 -10.32 14.47
C LEU A 69 18.00 -9.32 15.22
N TRP A 70 18.90 -8.66 14.50
CA TRP A 70 19.87 -7.69 15.04
C TRP A 70 19.20 -6.61 15.91
N ILE A 71 18.08 -6.03 15.45
CA ILE A 71 17.39 -4.96 16.19
C ILE A 71 16.80 -5.39 17.53
N ALA A 72 16.46 -6.68 17.69
CA ALA A 72 15.90 -7.18 18.96
C ALA A 72 16.94 -7.28 20.07
N ALA A 73 18.23 -7.28 19.74
CA ALA A 73 19.34 -7.28 20.67
C ALA A 73 19.80 -5.86 21.08
N GLN A 74 19.31 -4.82 20.41
CA GLN A 74 19.73 -3.44 20.64
C GLN A 74 19.05 -2.84 21.87
N ARG A 75 19.83 -2.13 22.69
CA ARG A 75 19.36 -1.56 23.98
C ARG A 75 18.80 -0.15 23.83
N ASP A 76 19.24 0.57 22.81
CA ASP A 76 18.81 1.92 22.44
C ASP A 76 17.46 1.94 21.72
N TRP A 77 17.01 0.81 21.16
CA TRP A 77 15.69 0.72 20.54
C TRP A 77 14.58 0.50 21.58
N HIS A 78 13.71 1.50 21.73
CA HIS A 78 12.53 1.41 22.58
C HIS A 78 11.33 0.84 21.81
N TRP A 79 10.78 -0.29 22.28
CA TRP A 79 9.62 -0.96 21.69
C TRP A 79 8.28 -0.28 22.04
N GLN A 80 8.27 1.06 22.09
CA GLN A 80 7.05 1.82 22.34
C GLN A 80 6.15 1.81 21.10
N PRO A 81 4.88 1.38 21.22
CA PRO A 81 3.99 1.28 20.07
C PRO A 81 3.52 2.66 19.62
N HIS A 82 3.71 2.94 18.34
CA HIS A 82 3.21 4.13 17.65
C HIS A 82 1.97 3.77 16.81
N PRO A 83 0.97 4.65 16.74
CA PRO A 83 -0.14 4.48 15.80
C PRO A 83 0.38 4.60 14.36
N VAL A 84 0.06 3.62 13.52
CA VAL A 84 0.46 3.60 12.10
C VAL A 84 -0.77 3.53 11.19
N ILE A 85 -1.01 4.62 10.48
CA ILE A 85 -2.02 4.75 9.44
C ILE A 85 -1.45 4.20 8.13
N VAL A 86 -2.15 3.27 7.50
CA VAL A 86 -1.80 2.77 6.16
C VAL A 86 -2.93 3.10 5.20
N LEU A 87 -2.66 3.99 4.25
CA LEU A 87 -3.58 4.32 3.15
C LEU A 87 -3.19 3.49 1.93
N ASP A 88 -4.00 2.49 1.58
CA ASP A 88 -3.74 1.60 0.44
C ASP A 88 -4.68 1.89 -0.72
N PHE A 89 -4.20 2.62 -1.72
CA PHE A 89 -4.99 3.03 -2.88
C PHE A 89 -5.26 1.90 -3.87
N ASN A 90 -4.67 0.70 -3.70
CA ASN A 90 -5.01 -0.45 -4.55
C ASN A 90 -6.42 -0.99 -4.27
N GLY A 91 -6.97 -0.72 -3.08
CA GLY A 91 -8.31 -1.17 -2.67
C GLY A 91 -9.37 -0.07 -2.68
N ILE A 92 -9.02 1.15 -3.12
CA ILE A 92 -9.89 2.33 -3.10
C ILE A 92 -10.41 2.52 -4.52
N ALA A 93 -11.73 2.47 -4.71
CA ALA A 93 -12.32 2.81 -5.99
C ALA A 93 -12.15 4.32 -6.24
N HIS A 94 -11.66 4.68 -7.42
CA HIS A 94 -11.24 6.05 -7.73
C HIS A 94 -11.57 6.46 -9.17
N ASP A 95 -12.56 5.79 -9.76
CA ASP A 95 -13.02 6.05 -11.14
C ASP A 95 -13.63 7.47 -11.30
N SER A 96 -14.03 8.11 -10.20
CA SER A 96 -14.44 9.52 -10.18
C SER A 96 -13.94 10.24 -8.93
N PRO A 97 -13.77 11.57 -8.99
CA PRO A 97 -13.40 12.37 -7.82
C PRO A 97 -14.37 12.21 -6.64
N GLN A 98 -15.67 12.03 -6.92
CA GLN A 98 -16.70 11.85 -5.90
C GLN A 98 -16.56 10.48 -5.23
N LEU A 99 -16.35 9.42 -6.02
CA LEU A 99 -16.16 8.07 -5.47
C LEU A 99 -14.88 8.00 -4.62
N LEU A 100 -13.77 8.56 -5.11
CA LEU A 100 -12.53 8.66 -4.35
C LEU A 100 -12.74 9.37 -3.01
N ARG A 101 -13.51 10.46 -3.00
CA ARG A 101 -13.82 11.21 -1.77
C ARG A 101 -14.59 10.35 -0.77
N THR A 102 -15.63 9.68 -1.22
CA THR A 102 -16.44 8.77 -0.38
C THR A 102 -15.61 7.63 0.18
N GLU A 103 -14.82 6.96 -0.66
CA GLU A 103 -13.99 5.82 -0.24
C GLU A 103 -12.87 6.25 0.71
N LEU A 104 -12.28 7.43 0.52
CA LEU A 104 -11.33 7.99 1.48
C LEU A 104 -11.99 8.27 2.84
N THR A 105 -13.19 8.87 2.87
CA THR A 105 -13.92 9.07 4.13
C THR A 105 -14.22 7.74 4.83
N ASN A 106 -14.67 6.72 4.09
CA ASN A 106 -14.91 5.38 4.62
C ASN A 106 -13.64 4.74 5.19
N LEU A 107 -12.52 4.92 4.51
CA LEU A 107 -11.21 4.45 4.97
C LEU A 107 -10.81 5.14 6.29
N LEU A 108 -10.94 6.46 6.38
CA LEU A 108 -10.63 7.19 7.62
C LEU A 108 -11.52 6.73 8.78
N ALA A 109 -12.82 6.53 8.53
CA ALA A 109 -13.75 6.00 9.53
C ALA A 109 -13.35 4.59 9.99
N THR A 110 -12.99 3.70 9.06
CA THR A 110 -12.52 2.35 9.38
C THR A 110 -11.27 2.38 10.26
N ILE A 111 -10.33 3.29 9.98
CA ILE A 111 -9.12 3.47 10.78
C ILE A 111 -9.47 3.99 12.18
N ALA A 112 -10.37 4.96 12.28
CA ALA A 112 -10.88 5.44 13.57
C ALA A 112 -11.49 4.32 14.41
N THR A 113 -12.40 3.53 13.83
CA THR A 113 -13.02 2.39 14.52
C THR A 113 -11.98 1.39 14.99
N LYS A 114 -10.99 1.06 14.16
CA LYS A 114 -9.92 0.14 14.51
C LYS A 114 -9.08 0.62 15.68
N HIS A 115 -8.83 1.93 15.77
CA HIS A 115 -8.06 2.55 16.84
C HIS A 115 -8.92 3.02 18.02
N GLN A 116 -10.24 2.83 17.93
CA GLN A 116 -11.22 3.27 18.93
C GLN A 116 -11.13 4.78 19.22
N VAL A 117 -10.90 5.56 18.17
CA VAL A 117 -10.88 7.04 18.25
C VAL A 117 -12.08 7.62 17.51
N SER A 118 -12.53 8.77 17.97
CA SER A 118 -13.52 9.59 17.26
C SER A 118 -12.83 10.85 16.73
N PHE A 119 -13.29 11.32 15.58
CA PHE A 119 -12.84 12.59 15.00
C PHE A 119 -14.02 13.27 14.33
N GLU A 120 -13.95 14.60 14.24
CA GLU A 120 -14.95 15.41 13.54
C GLU A 120 -14.34 16.06 12.30
N GLY A 121 -15.18 16.51 11.37
CA GLY A 121 -14.72 17.30 10.22
C GLY A 121 -15.65 17.21 9.01
N VAL A 122 -15.92 18.36 8.40
CA VAL A 122 -16.78 18.46 7.21
C VAL A 122 -16.06 18.02 5.93
N SER A 123 -14.76 18.31 5.83
CA SER A 123 -13.93 17.95 4.66
C SER A 123 -13.01 16.77 4.97
N ILE A 124 -12.60 16.04 3.93
CA ILE A 124 -11.61 14.95 4.05
C ILE A 124 -10.29 15.47 4.65
N ILE A 125 -9.89 16.69 4.31
CA ILE A 125 -8.67 17.30 4.84
C ILE A 125 -8.79 17.48 6.35
N SER A 126 -9.91 18.05 6.82
CA SER A 126 -10.17 18.21 8.25
C SER A 126 -10.30 16.87 8.97
N GLN A 127 -10.97 15.89 8.36
CA GLN A 127 -11.13 14.55 8.92
C GLN A 127 -9.79 13.85 9.09
N PHE A 128 -8.93 13.88 8.07
CA PHE A 128 -7.61 13.26 8.12
C PHE A 128 -6.72 13.91 9.18
N ARG A 129 -6.70 15.25 9.24
CA ARG A 129 -5.98 15.99 10.28
C ARG A 129 -6.47 15.62 11.68
N ASN A 130 -7.78 15.63 11.89
CA ASN A 130 -8.37 15.39 13.21
C ASN A 130 -8.20 13.94 13.65
N LEU A 131 -8.22 12.98 12.72
CA LEU A 131 -7.86 11.58 13.00
C LEU A 131 -6.41 11.47 13.51
N ILE A 132 -5.45 12.12 12.84
CA ILE A 132 -4.04 12.12 13.29
C ILE A 132 -3.92 12.72 14.68
N LEU A 133 -4.57 13.87 14.92
CA LEU A 133 -4.55 14.53 16.23
C LEU A 133 -5.18 13.64 17.32
N ALA A 134 -6.31 13.00 17.04
CA ALA A 134 -6.97 12.10 17.98
C ALA A 134 -6.09 10.89 18.34
N LEU A 135 -5.43 10.28 17.35
CA LEU A 135 -4.48 9.18 17.58
C LEU A 135 -3.27 9.62 18.42
N HIS A 136 -2.75 10.82 18.15
CA HIS A 136 -1.66 11.38 18.93
C HIS A 136 -2.09 11.66 20.37
N GLN A 137 -3.27 12.27 20.58
CA GLN A 137 -3.81 12.54 21.91
C GLN A 137 -4.06 11.28 22.73
N GLN A 138 -4.57 10.21 22.09
CA GLN A 138 -4.82 8.93 22.76
C GLN A 138 -3.53 8.21 23.18
N THR A 139 -2.48 8.27 22.33
CA THR A 139 -1.27 7.46 22.54
C THR A 139 -0.11 8.23 23.18
N GLY A 140 -0.11 9.56 23.07
CA GLY A 140 1.05 10.41 23.39
C GLY A 140 2.22 10.26 22.41
N GLN A 141 2.07 9.46 21.34
CA GLN A 141 3.16 9.08 20.44
C GLN A 141 2.99 9.71 19.05
N PRO A 142 4.08 9.97 18.32
CA PRO A 142 4.02 10.37 16.91
C PRO A 142 3.23 9.38 16.05
N VAL A 143 2.45 9.88 15.09
CA VAL A 143 1.65 9.03 14.19
C VAL A 143 2.41 8.76 12.90
N GLY A 144 2.68 7.49 12.61
CA GLY A 144 3.27 7.07 11.34
C GLY A 144 2.22 7.01 10.24
N VAL A 145 2.45 7.69 9.10
CA VAL A 145 1.57 7.62 7.93
C VAL A 145 2.29 6.94 6.78
N GLN A 146 1.73 5.86 6.27
CA GLN A 146 2.23 5.14 5.11
C GLN A 146 1.20 5.18 3.99
N MET A 147 1.62 5.61 2.80
CA MET A 147 0.78 5.59 1.60
C MET A 147 1.29 4.54 0.61
N ARG A 148 0.40 3.66 0.17
CA ARG A 148 0.66 2.72 -0.91
C ARG A 148 -0.11 3.19 -2.14
N PRO A 149 0.60 3.73 -3.16
CA PRO A 149 -0.07 4.11 -4.40
C PRO A 149 -0.59 2.86 -5.11
N GLU A 150 -1.57 3.07 -5.98
CA GLU A 150 -2.03 2.04 -6.90
C GLU A 150 -0.83 1.53 -7.74
N ARG A 151 -0.73 0.21 -7.89
CA ARG A 151 0.13 -0.38 -8.91
C ARG A 151 -0.57 -0.16 -10.23
N GLY A 152 -0.11 0.83 -10.99
CA GLY A 152 -0.68 1.16 -12.30
C GLY A 152 -1.02 -0.10 -13.08
N ARG A 153 -2.31 -0.33 -13.33
CA ARG A 153 -2.72 -1.17 -14.44
C ARG A 153 -2.05 -0.52 -15.65
N SER A 154 -1.22 -1.26 -16.38
CA SER A 154 -0.84 -0.79 -17.70
C SER A 154 -2.16 -0.60 -18.44
N ALA A 155 -2.54 0.65 -18.69
CA ALA A 155 -3.48 0.97 -19.73
C ALA A 155 -2.81 0.60 -21.05
N THR A 156 -2.68 -0.70 -21.31
CA THR A 156 -2.46 -1.18 -22.66
C THR A 156 -3.85 -1.11 -23.28
N PRO A 157 -4.11 -0.19 -24.23
CA PRO A 157 -5.33 -0.26 -25.00
C PRO A 157 -5.37 -1.67 -25.61
N ASN A 158 -6.43 -2.41 -25.34
CA ASN A 158 -6.61 -3.76 -25.87
C ASN A 158 -6.52 -3.70 -27.40
N PRO A 159 -5.48 -4.23 -28.06
CA PRO A 159 -5.37 -4.18 -29.52
C PRO A 159 -6.38 -5.12 -30.21
N ARG A 160 -7.22 -5.83 -29.43
CA ARG A 160 -8.30 -6.69 -29.94
C ARG A 160 -9.69 -6.06 -29.90
N ALA A 161 -9.82 -4.74 -29.72
CA ALA A 161 -11.04 -4.05 -30.11
C ALA A 161 -11.19 -4.17 -31.64
N ARG A 162 -11.80 -5.27 -32.09
CA ARG A 162 -12.21 -5.47 -33.49
C ARG A 162 -13.00 -4.23 -33.90
N LEU A 163 -12.47 -3.48 -34.87
CA LEU A 163 -13.29 -2.59 -35.69
C LEU A 163 -14.50 -3.41 -36.18
N PRO A 164 -15.74 -2.88 -36.08
CA PRO A 164 -16.89 -3.57 -36.65
C PRO A 164 -16.62 -3.76 -38.15
N ARG A 165 -16.57 -5.02 -38.60
CA ARG A 165 -16.58 -5.34 -40.02
C ARG A 165 -17.93 -4.88 -40.56
N THR A 166 -17.96 -3.70 -41.17
CA THR A 166 -19.05 -3.32 -42.06
C THR A 166 -19.02 -4.28 -43.25
N LEU A 167 -20.08 -5.09 -43.39
CA LEU A 167 -20.30 -5.86 -44.61
C LEU A 167 -20.49 -4.86 -45.77
N PRO A 168 -19.87 -5.05 -46.93
CA PRO A 168 -20.26 -4.30 -48.11
C PRO A 168 -21.67 -4.74 -48.56
N PRO A 169 -22.50 -3.82 -49.10
CA PRO A 169 -23.84 -4.15 -49.56
C PRO A 169 -23.81 -5.10 -50.78
N PRO A 170 -24.82 -5.95 -50.95
CA PRO A 170 -24.86 -6.94 -52.02
C PRO A 170 -24.99 -6.28 -53.41
N GLY A 171 -24.27 -6.87 -54.36
CA GLY A 171 -23.95 -6.30 -55.67
C GLY A 171 -25.12 -5.92 -56.57
N LYS A 172 -24.92 -4.84 -57.33
CA LYS A 172 -25.66 -4.57 -58.56
C LYS A 172 -25.13 -5.50 -59.66
N ARG A 173 -26.01 -6.34 -60.19
CA ARG A 173 -25.77 -7.18 -61.36
C ARG A 173 -25.41 -6.30 -62.56
N ALA A 174 -24.33 -6.62 -63.26
CA ALA A 174 -24.04 -6.09 -64.59
C ALA A 174 -24.98 -6.75 -65.63
N PRO A 175 -25.53 -6.02 -66.61
CA PRO A 175 -26.17 -6.63 -67.77
C PRO A 175 -25.12 -7.10 -68.80
N PRO A 176 -25.47 -8.10 -69.63
CA PRO A 176 -24.51 -8.83 -70.45
C PRO A 176 -24.05 -8.07 -71.70
N LEU A 177 -22.83 -8.38 -72.13
CA LEU A 177 -22.28 -8.02 -73.44
C LEU A 177 -22.91 -8.87 -74.55
N GLY A 178 -23.24 -8.22 -75.67
CA GLY A 178 -23.62 -8.80 -76.96
C GLY A 178 -24.60 -7.87 -77.68
N ALA A 179 -24.44 -7.48 -78.94
CA ALA A 179 -23.53 -7.87 -80.01
C ALA A 179 -23.32 -6.67 -80.95
#